data_AF-A0A527ZU10-F1
#
_entry.id   AF-A0A527ZU10-F1
#
_cell.length_a   1.000
_cell.length_b   1.000
_cell.length_c   1.000
_cell.angle_alpha   90.00
_cell.angle_beta   90.00
_cell.angle_gamma   90.00
#
_symmetry.space_group_name_H-M   'P 1'
#
loop_
_entity.id
_entity.type
_entity.pdbx_description
1 polymer ?
#
loop_
_entity_poly.entity_id
_entity_poly.type
_entity_poly.pdbx_seq_one_letter_code
_entity_poly.pdbx_strand_id
1 'polypeptide(L)'
;MRLRLEILAALFLAATAPAVAQQCGGDFQAWKQGIVAEAKNAGVGTAGLEALETAALDGKVLARDRAQGVFTQTFIEFSNRMISAYRLKQGAVILKKYADVFARADREFGVQAPVIAAFWA
;
A
#
# COMPACT_ATOMS: atom_id res chain seq x y z
N MET A 1 -18.84 -18.92 46.11
CA MET A 1 -19.54 -18.06 45.12
C MET A 1 -19.07 -16.61 45.16
N ARG A 2 -18.90 -15.99 46.35
CA ARG A 2 -18.40 -14.61 46.50
C ARG A 2 -17.03 -14.34 45.83
N LEU A 3 -16.04 -15.21 46.03
CA LEU A 3 -14.70 -15.04 45.43
C LEU A 3 -14.69 -15.09 43.89
N ARG A 4 -15.63 -15.80 43.26
CA ARG A 4 -15.76 -15.84 41.79
C ARG A 4 -16.40 -14.57 41.23
N LEU A 5 -17.24 -13.90 42.01
CA LEU A 5 -17.90 -12.66 41.64
C LEU A 5 -16.92 -11.46 41.74
N GLU A 6 -16.05 -11.47 42.75
CA GLU A 6 -14.97 -10.50 42.94
C GLU A 6 -13.95 -10.52 41.77
N ILE A 7 -13.57 -11.74 41.33
CA ILE A 7 -12.68 -11.92 40.18
C ILE A 7 -13.34 -11.46 38.87
N LEU A 8 -14.63 -11.73 38.69
CA LEU A 8 -15.38 -11.25 37.52
C LEU A 8 -15.49 -9.71 37.49
N ALA A 9 -15.71 -9.09 38.65
CA ALA A 9 -15.79 -7.64 38.77
C ALA A 9 -14.44 -6.96 38.47
N ALA A 10 -13.33 -7.52 38.95
CA ALA A 10 -11.98 -7.02 38.66
C ALA A 10 -11.62 -7.15 37.16
N LEU A 11 -12.04 -8.23 36.49
CA LEU A 11 -11.87 -8.40 35.04
C LEU A 11 -12.70 -7.39 34.24
N PHE A 12 -13.89 -7.01 34.71
CA PHE A 12 -14.72 -6.00 34.06
C PHE A 12 -14.16 -4.58 34.18
N LEU A 13 -13.49 -4.25 35.29
CA LEU A 13 -12.82 -2.97 35.50
C LEU A 13 -11.49 -2.86 34.73
N ALA A 14 -10.80 -3.96 34.45
CA ALA A 14 -9.61 -3.97 33.60
C ALA A 14 -9.95 -3.80 32.10
N ALA A 15 -11.18 -4.09 31.69
CA ALA A 15 -11.64 -3.99 30.30
C ALA A 15 -12.07 -2.57 29.88
N THR A 16 -12.10 -1.60 30.79
CA THR A 16 -12.50 -0.20 30.52
C THR A 16 -11.32 0.74 30.36
N ALA A 17 -10.11 0.23 30.13
CA ALA A 17 -8.96 1.08 29.81
C ALA A 17 -9.30 1.93 28.57
N PRO A 18 -9.16 3.28 28.64
CA PRO A 18 -9.39 4.12 27.49
C PRO A 18 -8.42 3.73 26.39
N ALA A 19 -8.94 3.46 25.19
CA ALA A 19 -8.13 3.29 24.01
C ALA A 19 -7.47 4.64 23.70
N VAL A 20 -6.26 4.85 24.23
CA VAL A 20 -5.41 5.96 23.83
C VAL A 20 -5.01 5.69 22.39
N ALA A 21 -5.60 6.44 21.46
CA ALA A 21 -5.12 6.41 20.09
C ALA A 21 -3.64 6.77 20.11
N GLN A 22 -2.81 5.91 19.51
CA GLN A 22 -1.39 6.23 19.33
C GLN A 22 -1.29 7.57 18.62
N GLN A 23 -0.47 8.48 19.14
CA GLN A 23 -0.20 9.72 18.43
C GLN A 23 0.47 9.37 17.10
N CYS A 24 -0.27 9.57 16.01
CA CYS A 24 0.25 9.41 14.67
C CYS A 24 1.16 10.61 14.36
N GLY A 25 2.41 10.32 14.00
CA GLY A 25 3.45 11.32 13.81
C GLY A 25 4.58 11.16 14.81
N GLY A 26 5.57 12.04 14.74
CA GLY A 26 6.79 11.97 15.55
C GLY A 26 7.95 12.66 14.85
N ASP A 27 9.14 12.53 15.42
CA ASP A 27 10.35 13.01 14.78
C ASP A 27 10.69 12.13 13.56
N PHE A 28 10.56 12.71 12.37
CA PHE A 28 10.89 12.05 11.12
C PHE A 28 12.36 11.60 11.08
N GLN A 29 13.29 12.36 11.66
CA GLN A 29 14.70 11.98 11.64
C GLN A 29 14.95 10.77 12.55
N ALA A 30 14.40 10.75 13.75
CA ALA A 30 14.48 9.59 14.64
C ALA A 30 13.90 8.32 13.99
N TRP A 31 12.73 8.44 13.36
CA TRP A 31 12.12 7.33 12.60
C TRP A 31 13.03 6.89 11.44
N LYS A 32 13.53 7.82 10.63
CA LYS A 32 14.42 7.54 9.50
C LYS A 32 15.69 6.80 9.93
N GLN A 33 16.30 7.21 11.04
CA GLN A 33 17.49 6.54 11.57
C GLN A 33 17.19 5.10 12.03
N GLY A 34 15.99 4.85 12.58
CA GLY A 34 15.49 3.50 12.83
C GLY A 34 15.43 2.65 11.55
N ILE A 35 14.84 3.20 10.47
CA ILE A 35 14.77 2.54 9.16
C ILE A 35 16.17 2.29 8.57
N VAL A 36 17.11 3.22 8.71
CA VAL A 36 18.49 3.05 8.26
C VAL A 36 19.17 1.90 9.00
N ALA A 37 18.96 1.77 10.32
CA ALA A 37 19.48 0.65 11.09
C ALA A 37 18.86 -0.69 10.64
N GLU A 38 17.55 -0.71 10.40
CA GLU A 38 16.83 -1.89 9.91
C GLU A 38 17.31 -2.31 8.51
N ALA A 39 17.50 -1.35 7.60
CA ALA A 39 18.04 -1.56 6.27
C ALA A 39 19.48 -2.10 6.30
N LYS A 40 20.34 -1.58 7.19
CA LYS A 40 21.69 -2.12 7.41
C LYS A 40 21.63 -3.58 7.85
N ASN A 41 20.78 -3.91 8.81
CA ASN A 41 20.60 -5.28 9.31
C ASN A 41 20.06 -6.23 8.23
N ALA A 42 19.25 -5.71 7.30
CA ALA A 42 18.75 -6.45 6.14
C ALA A 42 19.78 -6.58 5.00
N GLY A 43 21.00 -6.03 5.15
CA GLY A 43 22.07 -6.14 4.15
C GLY A 43 21.97 -5.13 3.00
N VAL A 44 21.25 -4.02 3.17
CA VAL A 44 21.19 -2.96 2.16
C VAL A 44 22.58 -2.34 1.96
N GLY A 45 23.05 -2.33 0.72
CA GLY A 45 24.36 -1.78 0.36
C GLY A 45 24.42 -0.25 0.42
N THR A 46 25.64 0.29 0.34
CA THR A 46 25.95 1.72 0.53
C THR A 46 25.06 2.66 -0.27
N ALA A 47 24.84 2.40 -1.56
CA ALA A 47 24.01 3.26 -2.41
C ALA A 47 22.56 3.39 -1.91
N GLY A 48 21.98 2.30 -1.36
CA GLY A 48 20.63 2.34 -0.78
C GLY A 48 20.58 3.10 0.53
N LEU A 49 21.62 2.96 1.36
CA LEU A 49 21.72 3.68 2.62
C LEU A 49 21.94 5.19 2.40
N GLU A 50 22.78 5.56 1.44
CA GLU A 50 22.97 6.97 1.04
C GLU A 50 21.69 7.58 0.49
N ALA A 51 20.94 6.85 -0.35
CA ALA A 51 19.64 7.29 -0.82
C ALA A 51 18.66 7.51 0.35
N LEU A 52 18.59 6.59 1.31
CA LEU A 52 17.77 6.74 2.51
C LEU A 52 18.18 7.96 3.34
N GLU A 53 19.46 8.26 3.47
CA GLU A 53 19.91 9.45 4.20
C GLU A 53 19.43 10.75 3.57
N THR A 54 19.37 10.81 2.23
CA THR A 54 18.84 11.98 1.51
C THR A 54 17.31 12.05 1.48
N ALA A 55 16.61 11.01 1.93
CA ALA A 55 15.15 10.98 1.93
C ALA A 55 14.58 12.06 2.87
N ALA A 56 13.54 12.74 2.37
CA ALA A 56 12.86 13.81 3.07
C ALA A 56 11.34 13.57 3.04
N LEU A 57 10.66 14.19 4.00
CA LEU A 57 9.21 14.15 4.09
C LEU A 57 8.60 15.02 2.98
N ASP A 58 7.82 14.40 2.09
CA ASP A 58 7.10 15.10 1.02
C ASP A 58 5.64 15.33 1.41
N GLY A 59 5.27 16.60 1.62
CA GLY A 59 3.90 17.00 1.94
C GLY A 59 2.88 16.62 0.86
N LYS A 60 3.29 16.50 -0.41
CA LYS A 60 2.42 16.06 -1.51
C LYS A 60 2.07 14.58 -1.42
N VAL A 61 2.95 13.76 -0.84
CA VAL A 61 2.68 12.33 -0.58
C VAL A 61 1.70 12.21 0.58
N LEU A 62 1.94 12.93 1.68
CA LEU A 62 1.03 12.94 2.84
C LEU A 62 -0.36 13.45 2.48
N ALA A 63 -0.45 14.49 1.65
CA ALA A 63 -1.73 15.01 1.19
C ALA A 63 -2.50 13.97 0.34
N ARG A 64 -1.82 13.20 -0.52
CA ARG A 64 -2.43 12.14 -1.31
C ARG A 64 -2.90 10.97 -0.46
N ASP A 65 -2.09 10.56 0.51
CA ASP A 65 -2.42 9.51 1.47
C ASP A 65 -3.72 9.85 2.22
N ARG A 66 -3.83 11.08 2.73
CA ARG A 66 -5.01 11.56 3.46
C ARG A 66 -6.23 11.83 2.58
N ALA A 67 -6.04 12.15 1.31
CA ALA A 67 -7.16 12.55 0.44
C ALA A 67 -8.13 11.41 0.16
N GLN A 68 -7.64 10.17 0.02
CA GLN A 68 -8.44 8.93 -0.11
C GLN A 68 -9.62 8.98 -1.13
N GLY A 69 -9.59 9.89 -2.11
CA GLY A 69 -10.75 10.26 -2.92
C GLY A 69 -11.23 9.22 -3.95
N VAL A 70 -10.57 8.06 -4.04
CA VAL A 70 -11.09 6.94 -4.84
C VAL A 70 -12.23 6.24 -4.11
N PHE A 71 -12.20 6.19 -2.77
CA PHE A 71 -13.20 5.47 -1.97
C PHE A 71 -14.54 6.21 -1.85
N THR A 72 -14.60 7.46 -2.29
CA THR A 72 -15.83 8.26 -2.30
C THR A 72 -16.51 8.29 -3.67
N GLN A 73 -15.93 7.66 -4.69
CA GLN A 73 -16.49 7.59 -6.03
C GLN A 73 -17.60 6.55 -6.12
N THR A 74 -18.64 6.85 -6.88
CA THR A 74 -19.58 5.83 -7.35
C THR A 74 -18.87 4.85 -8.29
N PHE A 75 -19.48 3.66 -8.45
CA PHE A 75 -18.97 2.67 -9.41
C PHE A 75 -18.86 3.25 -10.83
N ILE A 76 -19.82 4.07 -11.26
CA ILE A 76 -19.83 4.64 -12.62
C ILE A 76 -18.69 5.65 -12.80
N GLU A 77 -18.44 6.52 -11.83
CA GLU A 77 -17.31 7.46 -11.86
C GLU A 77 -15.98 6.71 -11.92
N PHE A 78 -15.82 5.69 -11.07
CA PHE A 78 -14.61 4.89 -11.01
C PHE A 78 -14.36 4.13 -12.33
N SER A 79 -15.37 3.39 -12.81
CA SER A 79 -15.27 2.55 -14.00
C SER A 79 -15.02 3.36 -15.27
N ASN A 80 -15.67 4.52 -15.44
CA ASN A 80 -15.42 5.42 -16.58
C ASN A 80 -13.97 5.91 -16.63
N ARG A 81 -13.36 6.14 -15.46
CA ARG A 81 -11.94 6.53 -15.37
C ARG A 81 -11.01 5.36 -15.69
N MET A 82 -11.32 4.16 -15.18
CA MET A 82 -10.50 2.96 -15.40
C MET A 82 -10.59 2.40 -16.82
N ILE A 83 -11.74 2.56 -17.50
CA ILE A 83 -11.98 2.05 -18.86
C ILE A 83 -12.08 3.23 -19.85
N SER A 84 -11.17 4.20 -19.73
CA SER A 84 -11.16 5.35 -20.62
C SER A 84 -10.77 4.97 -22.06
N ALA A 85 -11.21 5.76 -23.04
CA ALA A 85 -10.86 5.56 -24.45
C ALA A 85 -9.33 5.54 -24.69
N TYR A 86 -8.58 6.33 -23.93
CA TYR A 86 -7.12 6.32 -23.99
C TYR A 86 -6.56 4.95 -23.57
N ARG A 87 -7.02 4.39 -22.45
CA ARG A 87 -6.57 3.08 -21.95
C ARG A 87 -6.92 1.96 -22.91
N LEU A 88 -8.12 1.95 -23.47
CA LEU A 88 -8.53 0.97 -24.49
C LEU A 88 -7.60 1.01 -25.73
N LYS A 89 -7.29 2.22 -26.21
CA LYS A 89 -6.37 2.40 -27.33
C LYS A 89 -4.96 1.92 -27.01
N GLN A 90 -4.42 2.29 -25.84
CA GLN A 90 -3.08 1.86 -25.43
C GLN A 90 -3.00 0.35 -25.18
N GLY A 91 -4.04 -0.25 -24.59
CA GLY A 91 -4.12 -1.69 -24.36
C GLY A 91 -4.02 -2.46 -25.68
N ALA A 92 -4.75 -2.05 -26.72
CA ALA A 92 -4.64 -2.65 -28.05
C ALA A 92 -3.23 -2.55 -28.65
N VAL A 93 -2.56 -1.40 -28.47
CA VAL A 93 -1.18 -1.20 -28.92
C VAL A 93 -0.21 -2.12 -28.17
N ILE A 94 -0.34 -2.22 -26.85
CA ILE A 94 0.50 -3.06 -25.99
C ILE A 94 0.33 -4.55 -26.35
N LEU A 95 -0.92 -5.00 -26.49
CA LEU A 95 -1.25 -6.37 -26.90
C LEU A 95 -0.58 -6.74 -28.23
N LYS A 96 -0.61 -5.83 -29.20
CA LYS A 96 0.05 -6.06 -30.50
C LYS A 96 1.57 -6.02 -30.38
N LYS A 97 2.12 -5.07 -29.63
CA LYS A 97 3.57 -4.85 -29.52
C LYS A 97 4.29 -6.02 -28.86
N TYR A 98 3.68 -6.64 -27.85
CA TYR A 98 4.28 -7.71 -27.05
C TYR A 98 3.56 -9.06 -27.21
N ALA A 99 2.98 -9.31 -28.39
CA ALA A 99 2.17 -10.50 -28.64
C ALA A 99 2.93 -11.81 -28.35
N ASP A 100 4.22 -11.88 -28.65
CA ASP A 100 5.10 -13.01 -28.38
C ASP A 100 5.35 -13.22 -26.89
N VAL A 101 5.57 -12.14 -26.13
CA VAL A 101 5.74 -12.17 -24.67
C VAL A 101 4.45 -12.64 -24.00
N PHE A 102 3.30 -12.12 -24.43
CA PHE A 102 2.02 -12.57 -23.90
C PHE A 102 1.71 -14.02 -24.26
N ALA A 103 2.01 -14.46 -25.47
CA ALA A 103 1.85 -15.86 -25.85
C ALA A 103 2.74 -16.79 -25.02
N ARG A 104 3.95 -16.34 -24.64
CA ARG A 104 4.80 -17.08 -23.70
C ARG A 104 4.19 -17.10 -22.30
N ALA A 105 3.73 -15.95 -21.80
CA ALA A 105 3.13 -15.86 -20.47
C ALA A 105 1.88 -16.75 -20.33
N ASP A 106 1.07 -16.85 -21.38
CA ASP A 106 -0.09 -17.75 -21.42
C ASP A 106 0.35 -19.22 -21.36
N ARG A 107 1.36 -19.63 -22.14
CA ARG A 107 1.88 -21.01 -22.09
C ARG A 107 2.55 -21.38 -20.77
N GLU A 108 3.30 -20.46 -20.17
CA GLU A 108 4.09 -20.73 -18.96
C GLU A 108 3.29 -20.57 -17.68
N PHE A 109 2.34 -19.62 -17.64
CA PHE A 109 1.62 -19.24 -16.42
C PHE A 109 0.10 -19.34 -16.54
N GLY A 110 -0.46 -19.63 -17.73
CA GLY A 110 -1.91 -19.73 -17.95
C GLY A 110 -2.66 -18.39 -17.88
N VAL A 111 -1.94 -17.27 -18.00
CA VAL A 111 -2.52 -15.92 -17.89
C VAL A 111 -2.69 -15.31 -19.27
N GLN A 112 -3.95 -15.07 -19.64
CA GLN A 112 -4.30 -14.50 -20.93
C GLN A 112 -3.79 -13.06 -21.09
N ALA A 113 -3.39 -12.71 -22.31
CA ALA A 113 -2.86 -11.39 -22.66
C ALA A 113 -3.72 -10.20 -22.18
N PRO A 114 -5.07 -10.20 -22.34
CA PRO A 114 -5.89 -9.07 -21.93
C PRO A 114 -5.88 -8.82 -20.41
N VAL A 115 -5.72 -9.88 -19.60
CA VAL A 115 -5.66 -9.77 -18.14
C VAL A 115 -4.41 -9.00 -17.74
N ILE A 116 -3.26 -9.34 -18.31
CA ILE A 116 -2.00 -8.65 -18.02
C ILE A 116 -2.04 -7.22 -18.57
N ALA A 117 -2.56 -7.02 -19.78
CA ALA A 117 -2.66 -5.70 -20.41
C ALA A 117 -3.53 -4.72 -19.61
N ALA A 118 -4.58 -5.20 -18.93
CA ALA A 118 -5.46 -4.36 -18.09
C ALA A 118 -4.74 -3.71 -16.89
N PHE A 119 -3.64 -4.29 -16.40
CA PHE A 119 -2.81 -3.66 -15.37
C PHE A 119 -1.86 -2.61 -15.92
N TRP A 120 -1.53 -2.68 -17.22
CA TRP A 120 -0.52 -1.83 -17.86
C TRP A 120 -1.13 -0.59 -18.53
N ALA A 121 -2.30 -0.72 -19.14
CA ALA A 121 -2.94 0.32 -19.96
C ALA A 121 -3.98 1.13 -19.20
#